data_AF-A0A5J4J545-F1
#
_entry.id   AF-A0A5J4J545-F1
#
_cell.length_a   1.000
_cell.length_b   1.000
_cell.length_c   1.000
_cell.angle_alpha   90.00
_cell.angle_beta   90.00
_cell.angle_gamma   90.00
#
_symmetry.space_group_name_H-M   'P 1'
#
loop_
_entity.id
_entity.type
_entity.pdbx_description
1 polymer ?
#
loop_
_entity_poly.entity_id
_entity_poly.type
_entity_poly.pdbx_seq_one_letter_code
_entity_poly.pdbx_strand_id
1 'polypeptide(L)'
;MSLGLYSRYLNQLLAILFLTGFVCFTNAQENINKKQVVGFACYFDGKPSKTVEKYTLKLENKKYQWISRRLDSDNNAEKYLSVLSLENLSNLGNYKLSKKEIAIIQEVKNSKELVSVCSGCSYFQKVCLKDMFTVEMRTMSTNWLKNILK
;
A
#
# COMPACT_ATOMS: atom_id res chain seq x y z
N MET A 1 -38.06 44.20 -24.81
CA MET A 1 -38.20 43.60 -23.46
C MET A 1 -37.77 42.12 -23.44
N SER A 2 -36.61 41.76 -24.02
CA SER A 2 -36.17 40.33 -24.08
C SER A 2 -34.71 40.08 -23.68
N LEU A 3 -33.84 41.10 -23.67
CA LEU A 3 -32.43 40.95 -23.30
C LEU A 3 -32.20 40.61 -21.81
N GLY A 4 -33.04 41.16 -20.92
CA GLY A 4 -32.92 40.91 -19.47
C GLY A 4 -33.34 39.51 -19.03
N LEU A 5 -34.28 38.88 -19.75
CA LEU A 5 -34.69 37.49 -19.49
C LEU A 5 -33.61 36.52 -19.95
N TYR A 6 -33.03 36.71 -21.15
CA TYR A 6 -31.99 35.86 -21.70
C TYR A 6 -30.72 35.82 -20.83
N SER A 7 -30.26 36.99 -20.36
CA SER A 7 -29.10 37.09 -19.44
C SER A 7 -29.34 36.36 -18.12
N ARG A 8 -30.57 36.42 -17.59
CA ARG A 8 -30.95 35.77 -16.33
C ARG A 8 -30.98 34.24 -16.45
N TYR A 9 -31.46 33.71 -17.59
CA TYR A 9 -31.41 32.27 -17.89
C TYR A 9 -29.99 31.75 -18.14
N LEU A 10 -29.14 32.53 -18.84
CA LEU A 10 -27.75 32.16 -19.09
C LEU A 10 -26.94 32.06 -17.79
N ASN A 11 -27.13 33.01 -16.86
CA ASN A 11 -26.49 32.97 -15.55
C ASN A 11 -26.99 31.81 -14.67
N GLN A 12 -28.27 31.43 -14.78
CA GLN A 12 -28.81 30.24 -14.11
C GLN A 12 -28.25 28.94 -14.69
N LEU A 13 -28.11 28.83 -16.03
CA LEU A 13 -27.50 27.67 -16.69
C LEU A 13 -26.02 27.51 -16.30
N LEU A 14 -25.27 28.62 -16.22
CA LEU A 14 -23.88 28.61 -15.77
C LEU A 14 -23.75 28.18 -14.31
N ALA A 15 -24.65 28.64 -13.43
CA ALA A 15 -24.68 28.21 -12.02
C ALA A 15 -25.01 26.72 -11.89
N ILE A 16 -25.93 26.19 -12.70
CA ILE A 16 -26.28 24.76 -12.72
C ILE A 16 -25.09 23.92 -13.22
N LEU A 17 -24.40 24.33 -14.29
CA LEU A 17 -23.19 23.67 -14.79
C LEU A 17 -22.07 23.64 -13.74
N PHE A 18 -21.88 24.74 -13.02
CA PHE A 18 -20.90 24.83 -11.94
C PHE A 18 -21.27 23.94 -10.74
N LEU A 19 -22.55 23.85 -10.39
CA LEU A 19 -23.06 22.96 -9.33
C LEU A 19 -22.96 21.48 -9.70
N THR A 20 -23.22 21.10 -10.96
CA THR A 20 -23.08 19.70 -11.42
C THR A 20 -21.61 19.25 -11.56
N GLY A 21 -20.69 20.18 -11.83
CA GLY A 21 -19.25 19.88 -11.94
C GLY A 21 -18.61 19.48 -10.61
N PHE A 22 -19.18 19.89 -9.47
CA PHE A 22 -18.65 19.58 -8.14
C PHE A 22 -19.03 18.19 -7.62
N VAL A 23 -20.11 17.57 -8.13
CA VAL A 23 -20.63 16.31 -7.58
C VAL A 23 -19.76 15.10 -7.98
N CYS A 24 -18.92 15.22 -9.00
CA CYS A 24 -18.09 14.12 -9.52
C CYS A 24 -16.86 13.75 -8.67
N PHE A 25 -16.52 14.47 -7.59
CA PHE A 25 -15.32 14.17 -6.78
C PHE A 25 -15.57 13.32 -5.52
N THR A 26 -16.77 12.76 -5.34
CA THR A 26 -17.15 12.14 -4.05
C THR A 26 -16.95 10.62 -3.93
N ASN A 27 -16.29 9.94 -4.89
CA ASN A 27 -16.25 8.47 -4.95
C ASN A 27 -14.85 7.82 -5.00
N ALA A 28 -13.86 8.17 -4.16
CA ALA A 28 -12.49 7.64 -4.41
C ALA A 28 -11.80 6.81 -3.31
N GLN A 29 -12.28 6.72 -2.07
CA GLN A 29 -11.56 5.98 -1.01
C GLN A 29 -12.49 5.18 -0.11
N GLU A 30 -13.09 4.14 -0.69
CA GLU A 30 -13.93 3.18 0.01
C GLU A 30 -13.14 2.43 1.10
N ASN A 31 -13.60 2.50 2.36
CA ASN A 31 -13.23 1.69 3.54
C ASN A 31 -11.84 1.02 3.54
N ILE A 32 -10.78 1.81 3.43
CA ILE A 32 -9.41 1.28 3.48
C ILE A 32 -9.05 0.92 4.91
N ASN A 33 -8.81 -0.37 5.15
CA ASN A 33 -8.29 -0.82 6.43
C ASN A 33 -6.83 -0.40 6.56
N LYS A 34 -6.57 0.68 7.31
CA LYS A 34 -5.22 1.23 7.56
C LYS A 34 -4.24 0.24 8.19
N LYS A 35 -4.72 -0.87 8.77
CA LYS A 35 -3.90 -1.96 9.31
C LYS A 35 -3.48 -3.01 8.26
N GLN A 36 -3.98 -2.89 7.03
CA GLN A 36 -3.74 -3.79 5.89
C GLN A 36 -3.24 -3.02 4.67
N VAL A 37 -2.48 -1.95 4.91
CA VAL A 37 -1.85 -1.14 3.86
C VAL A 37 -0.34 -1.37 3.87
N VAL A 38 0.25 -1.46 2.69
CA VAL A 38 1.69 -1.34 2.47
C VAL A 38 2.00 0.07 2.01
N GLY A 39 2.93 0.73 2.69
CA GLY A 39 3.37 2.05 2.28
C GLY A 39 4.51 2.53 3.16
N PHE A 40 5.61 2.90 2.51
CA PHE A 40 6.86 3.29 3.16
C PHE A 40 6.93 4.80 3.44
N ALA A 41 6.20 5.60 2.66
CA ALA A 41 6.00 7.03 2.87
C ALA A 41 4.57 7.40 2.43
N CYS A 42 3.68 7.64 3.38
CA CYS A 42 2.24 7.83 3.18
C CYS A 42 1.73 9.03 3.94
N TYR A 43 0.51 9.47 3.61
CA TYR A 43 -0.13 10.61 4.28
C TYR A 43 0.62 11.92 4.02
N PHE A 44 0.00 13.03 4.43
CA PHE A 44 0.60 14.36 4.27
C PHE A 44 1.91 14.54 5.03
N ASP A 45 2.18 13.71 6.04
CA ASP A 45 3.39 13.74 6.86
C ASP A 45 4.48 12.75 6.39
N GLY A 46 4.26 12.02 5.29
CA GLY A 46 5.23 11.08 4.72
C GLY A 46 5.56 9.89 5.63
N LYS A 47 4.72 9.58 6.62
CA LYS A 47 4.96 8.48 7.55
C LYS A 47 4.70 7.11 6.92
N PRO A 48 5.42 6.06 7.33
CA PRO A 48 5.09 4.71 6.92
C PRO A 48 3.69 4.32 7.41
N SER A 49 3.04 3.44 6.66
CA SER A 49 1.80 2.78 7.09
C SER A 49 1.99 2.03 8.41
N LYS A 50 0.88 1.82 9.15
CA LYS A 50 0.92 1.09 10.43
C LYS A 50 1.46 -0.33 10.32
N THR A 51 1.24 -1.00 9.18
CA THR A 51 1.80 -2.32 8.91
C THR A 51 3.32 -2.26 8.76
N VAL A 52 3.83 -1.28 8.01
CA VAL A 52 5.29 -1.09 7.82
C VAL A 52 5.95 -0.70 9.14
N GLU A 53 5.39 0.25 9.90
CA GLU A 53 5.88 0.64 11.23
C GLU A 53 5.97 -0.58 12.17
N LYS A 54 4.94 -1.42 12.19
CA LYS A 54 4.93 -2.67 12.95
C LYS A 54 6.07 -3.60 12.53
N TYR A 55 6.34 -3.75 11.25
CA TYR A 55 7.44 -4.58 10.76
C TYR A 55 8.81 -4.00 11.07
N THR A 56 8.99 -2.69 10.95
CA THR A 56 10.22 -1.99 11.36
C THR A 56 10.59 -2.36 12.79
N LEU A 57 9.65 -2.20 13.73
CA LEU A 57 9.88 -2.55 15.14
C LEU A 57 10.22 -4.03 15.33
N LYS A 58 9.62 -4.94 14.56
CA LYS A 58 9.90 -6.38 14.67
C LYS A 58 11.28 -6.74 14.11
N LEU A 59 11.72 -6.07 13.05
CA LEU A 59 13.05 -6.24 12.47
C LEU A 59 14.14 -5.71 13.40
N GLU A 60 13.98 -4.49 13.92
CA GLU A 60 14.91 -3.86 14.88
C GLU A 60 15.08 -4.72 16.13
N ASN A 61 13.98 -5.29 16.65
CA ASN A 61 13.99 -6.18 17.81
C ASN A 61 14.33 -7.64 17.49
N LYS A 62 14.85 -7.93 16.28
CA LYS A 62 15.23 -9.26 15.79
C LYS A 62 14.16 -10.34 15.97
N LYS A 63 12.87 -9.98 15.92
CA LYS A 63 11.73 -10.91 16.13
C LYS A 63 11.41 -11.68 14.85
N TYR A 64 12.39 -12.36 14.25
CA TYR A 64 12.25 -12.98 12.93
C TYR A 64 11.25 -14.16 12.91
N GLN A 65 11.15 -14.92 14.00
CA GLN A 65 10.10 -15.96 14.14
C GLN A 65 8.68 -15.37 14.11
N TRP A 66 8.51 -14.14 14.60
CA TRP A 66 7.23 -13.46 14.48
C TRP A 66 6.93 -13.13 13.01
N ILE A 67 7.93 -12.66 12.25
CA ILE A 67 7.83 -12.35 10.82
C ILE A 67 7.52 -13.62 10.00
N SER A 68 8.22 -14.73 10.27
CA SER A 68 7.98 -16.04 9.66
C SER A 68 6.53 -16.49 9.79
N ARG A 69 5.95 -16.42 11.00
CA ARG A 69 4.55 -16.78 11.24
C ARG A 69 3.53 -15.90 10.49
N ARG A 70 3.95 -14.76 9.93
CA ARG A 70 3.08 -13.87 9.16
C ARG A 70 3.10 -14.14 7.65
N LEU A 71 3.92 -15.07 7.18
CA LEU A 71 3.87 -15.55 5.79
C LEU A 71 2.48 -16.10 5.42
N ASP A 72 1.76 -16.64 6.39
CA ASP A 72 0.42 -17.23 6.26
C ASP A 72 -0.66 -16.40 6.99
N SER A 73 -0.47 -15.08 7.07
CA SER A 73 -1.43 -14.17 7.71
C SER A 73 -2.61 -13.89 6.78
N ASP A 74 -3.83 -13.76 7.30
CA ASP A 74 -5.00 -13.26 6.53
C ASP A 74 -4.81 -11.82 6.01
N ASN A 75 -3.78 -11.13 6.49
CA ASN A 75 -3.42 -9.80 6.04
C ASN A 75 -2.37 -9.86 4.92
N ASN A 76 -2.82 -9.58 3.68
CA ASN A 76 -1.93 -9.59 2.50
C ASN A 76 -0.76 -8.59 2.60
N ALA A 77 -0.93 -7.47 3.31
CA ALA A 77 0.18 -6.55 3.57
C ALA A 77 1.24 -7.19 4.48
N GLU A 78 0.84 -8.01 5.45
CA GLU A 78 1.77 -8.79 6.28
C GLU A 78 2.45 -9.90 5.49
N LYS A 79 1.70 -10.64 4.64
CA LYS A 79 2.30 -11.66 3.75
C LYS A 79 3.42 -11.04 2.92
N TYR A 80 3.15 -9.91 2.25
CA TYR A 80 4.11 -9.18 1.44
C TYR A 80 5.37 -8.77 2.23
N LEU A 81 5.17 -8.08 3.36
CA LEU A 81 6.29 -7.60 4.17
C LEU A 81 7.11 -8.75 4.77
N SER A 82 6.48 -9.88 5.08
CA SER A 82 7.17 -11.09 5.53
C SER A 82 8.05 -11.70 4.46
N VAL A 83 7.54 -11.83 3.22
CA VAL A 83 8.35 -12.33 2.10
C VAL A 83 9.60 -11.46 1.93
N LEU A 84 9.43 -10.15 1.81
CA LEU A 84 10.56 -9.24 1.60
C LEU A 84 11.58 -9.29 2.74
N SER A 85 11.08 -9.26 3.98
CA SER A 85 11.93 -9.27 5.17
C SER A 85 12.77 -10.54 5.24
N LEU A 86 12.14 -11.71 5.05
CA LEU A 86 12.81 -13.00 5.19
C LEU A 86 13.74 -13.30 4.01
N GLU A 87 13.37 -12.93 2.78
CA GLU A 87 14.28 -13.01 1.63
C GLU A 87 15.56 -12.18 1.90
N ASN A 88 15.42 -10.94 2.38
CA ASN A 88 16.59 -10.09 2.67
C ASN A 88 17.41 -10.59 3.86
N LEU A 89 16.75 -10.98 4.96
CA LEU A 89 17.44 -11.57 6.11
C LEU A 89 18.20 -12.84 5.72
N SER A 90 17.63 -13.66 4.82
CA SER A 90 18.29 -14.85 4.30
C SER A 90 19.49 -14.51 3.43
N ASN A 91 19.38 -13.50 2.56
CA ASN A 91 20.48 -13.05 1.71
C ASN A 91 21.65 -12.50 2.54
N LEU A 92 21.36 -11.89 3.70
CA LEU A 92 22.37 -11.39 4.65
C LEU A 92 22.93 -12.50 5.56
N GLY A 93 22.43 -13.73 5.50
CA GLY A 93 22.82 -14.83 6.39
C GLY A 93 22.25 -14.74 7.81
N ASN A 94 21.36 -13.78 8.09
CA ASN A 94 20.75 -13.54 9.40
C ASN A 94 19.55 -14.44 9.71
N TYR A 95 19.03 -15.15 8.70
CA TYR A 95 17.91 -16.07 8.84
C TYR A 95 18.04 -17.23 7.86
N LYS A 96 17.80 -18.47 8.31
CA LYS A 96 17.77 -19.63 7.40
C LYS A 96 16.32 -20.01 7.11
N LEU A 97 15.87 -19.76 5.89
CA LEU A 97 14.56 -20.20 5.41
C LEU A 97 14.45 -21.73 5.45
N SER A 98 13.35 -22.23 5.99
CA SER A 98 12.94 -23.63 5.91
C SER A 98 12.30 -23.95 4.55
N LYS A 99 12.23 -25.25 4.21
CA LYS A 99 11.54 -25.71 3.00
C LYS A 99 10.08 -25.27 2.95
N LYS A 100 9.39 -25.28 4.10
CA LYS A 100 8.00 -24.82 4.22
C LYS A 100 7.88 -23.33 3.92
N GLU A 101 8.76 -22.50 4.49
CA GLU A 101 8.73 -21.06 4.25
C GLU A 101 9.04 -20.71 2.79
N ILE A 102 9.98 -21.41 2.15
CA ILE A 102 10.29 -21.23 0.73
C ILE A 102 9.06 -21.52 -0.14
N ALA A 103 8.33 -22.60 0.14
CA ALA A 103 7.11 -22.94 -0.59
C ALA A 103 6.03 -21.85 -0.44
N ILE A 104 5.77 -21.38 0.78
CA ILE A 104 4.79 -20.30 1.03
C ILE A 104 5.23 -18.99 0.36
N ILE A 105 6.53 -18.65 0.42
CA ILE A 105 7.06 -17.47 -0.27
C ILE A 105 6.78 -17.54 -1.77
N GLN A 106 6.99 -18.70 -2.40
CA GLN A 106 6.69 -18.90 -3.82
C GLN A 106 5.21 -18.75 -4.13
N GLU A 107 4.33 -19.29 -3.27
CA GLU A 107 2.88 -19.13 -3.40
C GLU A 107 2.46 -17.65 -3.33
N VAL A 108 2.92 -16.92 -2.31
CA VAL A 108 2.63 -15.50 -2.14
C VAL A 108 3.12 -14.68 -3.34
N LYS A 109 4.31 -14.98 -3.87
CA LYS A 109 4.87 -14.29 -5.05
C LYS A 109 4.10 -14.55 -6.35
N ASN A 110 3.30 -15.61 -6.41
CA ASN A 110 2.45 -15.94 -7.55
C ASN A 110 0.96 -15.60 -7.31
N SER A 111 0.62 -15.08 -6.13
CA SER A 111 -0.77 -14.85 -5.72
C SER A 111 -1.42 -13.67 -6.45
N LYS A 112 -2.69 -13.87 -6.84
CA LYS A 112 -3.58 -12.83 -7.39
C LYS A 112 -4.39 -12.10 -6.30
N GLU A 113 -4.17 -12.43 -5.03
CA GLU A 113 -4.83 -11.72 -3.93
C GLU A 113 -4.43 -10.24 -3.93
N LEU A 114 -5.39 -9.39 -3.59
CA LEU A 114 -5.20 -7.95 -3.59
C LEU A 114 -4.59 -7.46 -2.27
N VAL A 115 -3.65 -6.53 -2.37
CA VAL A 115 -3.09 -5.78 -1.24
C VAL A 115 -3.33 -4.29 -1.47
N SER A 116 -3.71 -3.59 -0.41
CA SER A 116 -3.84 -2.14 -0.45
C SER A 116 -2.47 -1.52 -0.31
N VAL A 117 -2.10 -0.63 -1.24
CA VAL A 117 -0.85 0.12 -1.20
C VAL A 117 -1.16 1.61 -1.18
N CYS A 118 -0.29 2.35 -0.52
CA CYS A 118 -0.33 3.79 -0.53
C CYS A 118 0.60 4.30 -1.64
N SER A 119 0.06 5.14 -2.50
CA SER A 119 0.69 5.61 -3.74
C SER A 119 0.81 7.13 -3.76
N GLY A 120 0.95 7.74 -2.59
CA GLY A 120 1.07 9.19 -2.40
C GLY A 120 0.51 9.64 -1.05
N CYS A 121 0.33 10.95 -0.89
CA CYS A 121 -0.16 11.52 0.37
C CYS A 121 -1.56 11.00 0.72
N SER A 122 -2.53 11.18 -0.17
CA SER A 122 -3.92 10.80 0.09
C SER A 122 -4.42 9.69 -0.83
N TYR A 123 -3.59 9.09 -1.68
CA TYR A 123 -4.05 8.11 -2.67
C TYR A 123 -3.65 6.68 -2.29
N PHE A 124 -4.62 5.78 -2.39
CA PHE A 124 -4.45 4.36 -2.14
C PHE A 124 -5.02 3.57 -3.30
N GLN A 125 -4.36 2.47 -3.62
CA GLN A 125 -4.76 1.56 -4.69
C GLN A 125 -4.67 0.12 -4.21
N LYS A 126 -5.43 -0.78 -4.86
CA LYS A 126 -5.30 -2.23 -4.66
C LYS A 126 -4.55 -2.82 -5.84
N VAL A 127 -3.53 -3.63 -5.56
CA VAL A 127 -2.73 -4.32 -6.58
C VAL A 127 -2.58 -5.80 -6.19
N CYS A 128 -2.31 -6.67 -7.15
CA CYS A 128 -2.09 -8.09 -6.82
C CYS A 128 -0.75 -8.27 -6.10
N LEU A 129 -0.69 -9.22 -5.16
CA LEU A 129 0.55 -9.56 -4.45
C LEU A 129 1.70 -9.91 -5.41
N LYS A 130 1.44 -10.70 -6.45
CA LYS A 130 2.45 -11.03 -7.47
C LYS A 130 3.12 -9.79 -8.11
N ASP A 131 2.35 -8.71 -8.30
CA ASP A 131 2.81 -7.50 -8.98
C ASP A 131 3.67 -6.62 -8.05
N MET A 132 3.65 -6.89 -6.74
CA MET A 132 4.46 -6.19 -5.73
C MET A 132 5.92 -6.64 -5.67
N PHE A 133 6.28 -7.72 -6.38
CA PHE A 133 7.62 -8.31 -6.36
C PHE A 133 8.46 -7.97 -7.60
N THR A 134 7.99 -7.06 -8.46
CA THR A 134 8.74 -6.51 -9.60
C THR A 134 9.96 -5.71 -9.14
N VAL A 135 10.93 -5.50 -10.04
CA VAL A 135 12.15 -4.73 -9.74
C VAL A 135 11.83 -3.32 -9.26
N GLU A 136 10.88 -2.65 -9.91
CA GLU A 136 10.42 -1.30 -9.55
C GLU A 136 9.88 -1.26 -8.12
N MET A 137 8.93 -2.14 -7.80
CA MET A 137 8.28 -2.19 -6.48
C MET A 137 9.24 -2.61 -5.35
N ARG A 138 10.32 -3.35 -5.68
CA ARG A 138 11.36 -3.73 -4.72
C ARG A 138 12.28 -2.58 -4.33
N THR A 139 12.36 -1.50 -5.10
CA THR A 139 13.32 -0.41 -4.82
C THR A 139 13.03 0.27 -3.47
N MET A 140 11.77 0.64 -3.24
CA MET A 140 11.38 1.31 -1.99
C MET A 140 11.53 0.40 -0.77
N SER A 141 11.11 -0.86 -0.89
CA SER A 141 11.25 -1.84 0.20
C SER A 141 12.71 -2.19 0.49
N THR A 142 13.56 -2.26 -0.53
CA THR A 142 15.00 -2.48 -0.35
C THR A 142 15.66 -1.31 0.38
N ASN A 143 15.32 -0.07 0.02
CA ASN A 143 15.85 1.11 0.71
C ASN A 143 15.38 1.16 2.18
N TRP A 144 14.12 0.85 2.43
CA TRP A 144 13.58 0.71 3.79
C TRP A 144 14.34 -0.36 4.60
N LEU A 145 14.53 -1.56 4.05
CA LEU A 145 15.24 -2.66 4.73
C LEU A 145 16.71 -2.34 4.97
N LYS A 146 17.41 -1.70 4.01
CA LYS A 146 18.81 -1.26 4.18
C LYS A 146 18.99 -0.29 5.34
N ASN A 147 17.98 0.54 5.61
CA ASN A 147 18.03 1.47 6.74
C ASN A 147 17.87 0.78 8.10
N ILE A 148 17.23 -0.40 8.13
CA ILE A 148 16.94 -1.15 9.35
C ILE A 148 18.00 -2.22 9.63
N LEU A 149 18.43 -2.94 8.60
CA LEU A 149 19.27 -4.15 8.72
C LEU A 149 20.78 -3.86 8.66
N LYS A 150 21.20 -2.65 9.05
CA LYS A 150 22.61 -2.25 9.10
C LYS A 150 23.45 -3.13 10.01
#